data_AF-A0A7V3WE13-F1
#
_entry.id   AF-A0A7V3WE13-F1
#
_cell.length_a   1.000
_cell.length_b   1.000
_cell.length_c   1.000
_cell.angle_alpha   90.00
_cell.angle_beta   90.00
_cell.angle_gamma   90.00
#
_symmetry.space_group_name_H-M   'P 1'
#
loop_
_entity.id
_entity.type
_entity.pdbx_description
1 polymer ?
#
loop_
_entity_poly.entity_id
_entity_poly.type
_entity_poly.pdbx_seq_one_letter_code
_entity_poly.pdbx_strand_id
1 'polypeptide(L)'
;MRTVWRAIWLPAAVFVVAVLVAAVVIALSGSPPLPALAAWWEGAVSAPGALPESLLNTTPLLFTGLAVAVGLLAGQFNIGVEGQLLVGALASAWVGFTVSGLPAPL
;
A
#
# COMPACT_ATOMS: atom_id res chain seq x y z
N MET A 1 23.61 16.63 -2.21
CA MET A 1 24.01 15.20 -2.12
C MET A 1 23.42 14.45 -0.93
N ARG A 2 23.48 14.96 0.31
CA ARG A 2 22.96 14.25 1.51
C ARG A 2 21.45 13.92 1.47
N THR A 3 20.64 14.75 0.82
CA THR A 3 19.18 14.55 0.69
C THR A 3 18.80 13.41 -0.26
N VAL A 4 19.45 13.32 -1.42
CA VAL A 4 19.22 12.25 -2.40
C VAL A 4 19.64 10.90 -1.84
N TRP A 5 20.79 10.86 -1.14
CA TRP A 5 21.23 9.63 -0.48
C TRP A 5 20.18 9.14 0.53
N ARG A 6 19.67 10.04 1.40
CA ARG A 6 18.60 9.72 2.36
C ARG A 6 17.32 9.22 1.69
N ALA A 7 16.95 9.79 0.55
CA ALA A 7 15.76 9.36 -0.20
C ALA A 7 15.87 7.93 -0.74
N ILE A 8 17.07 7.37 -0.86
CA ILE A 8 17.29 6.02 -1.41
C ILE A 8 17.55 5.01 -0.30
N TRP A 9 18.49 5.29 0.61
CA TRP A 9 18.87 4.28 1.61
C TRP A 9 17.79 4.08 2.68
N LEU A 10 17.03 5.13 3.03
CA LEU A 10 16.02 5.03 4.08
C LEU A 10 14.85 4.11 3.67
N PRO A 11 14.22 4.26 2.48
CA PRO A 11 13.23 3.29 2.02
C PRO A 11 13.78 1.86 1.89
N ALA A 12 15.02 1.71 1.42
CA ALA A 12 15.66 0.40 1.32
C ALA A 12 15.84 -0.26 2.70
N ALA A 13 16.28 0.50 3.71
CA ALA A 13 16.42 0.00 5.07
C ALA A 13 15.06 -0.40 5.67
N VAL A 14 14.03 0.44 5.49
CA VAL A 14 12.66 0.14 5.94
C VAL A 14 12.13 -1.12 5.26
N PHE A 15 12.36 -1.28 3.96
CA PHE A 15 11.99 -2.48 3.21
C PHE A 15 12.65 -3.74 3.79
N VAL A 16 13.96 -3.71 4.04
CA VAL A 16 14.68 -4.84 4.65
C VAL A 16 14.11 -5.17 6.03
N VAL A 17 13.89 -4.17 6.88
CA VAL A 17 13.28 -4.38 8.21
C VAL A 17 11.88 -4.98 8.08
N ALA A 18 11.05 -4.50 7.16
CA ALA A 18 9.71 -5.03 6.93
C ALA A 18 9.75 -6.50 6.50
N VAL A 19 10.65 -6.88 5.59
CA VAL A 19 10.82 -8.28 5.16
C VAL A 19 11.30 -9.15 6.32
N LEU A 20 12.21 -8.66 7.17
CA LEU A 20 12.65 -9.39 8.36
C LEU A 20 11.52 -9.59 9.37
N VAL A 21 10.71 -8.56 9.64
CA VAL A 21 9.55 -8.65 10.51
C VAL A 21 8.53 -9.66 9.94
N ALA A 22 8.26 -9.59 8.64
CA ALA A 22 7.39 -10.55 7.97
C ALA A 22 7.92 -12.00 8.12
N ALA A 23 9.22 -12.22 7.93
CA ALA A 23 9.85 -13.52 8.11
C ALA A 23 9.67 -14.06 9.54
N VAL A 24 9.83 -13.20 10.56
CA VAL A 24 9.60 -13.55 11.97
C VAL A 24 8.13 -13.92 12.20
N VAL A 25 7.18 -13.13 11.69
CA VAL A 25 5.75 -13.42 11.83
C VAL A 25 5.37 -14.76 11.17
N ILE A 26 5.92 -15.04 9.99
CA ILE A 26 5.70 -16.31 9.29
C ILE A 26 6.27 -17.49 10.10
N ALA A 27 7.47 -17.35 10.64
CA ALA A 27 8.09 -18.38 11.49
C ALA A 27 7.25 -18.65 12.74
N LEU A 28 6.76 -17.59 13.40
CA LEU A 28 5.89 -17.69 14.57
C LEU A 28 4.53 -18.33 14.26
N SER A 29 4.08 -18.22 13.00
CA SER A 29 2.86 -18.86 12.50
C SER A 29 3.06 -20.36 12.18
N GLY A 30 4.26 -20.92 12.44
CA GLY A 30 4.58 -22.33 12.19
C GLY A 30 4.86 -22.66 10.71
N SER A 31 4.99 -21.66 9.86
CA SER A 31 5.27 -21.83 8.43
C SER A 31 6.74 -21.52 8.11
N PRO A 32 7.35 -22.20 7.11
CA PRO A 32 8.72 -21.91 6.71
C PRO A 32 8.80 -20.52 6.03
N PRO A 33 9.64 -19.58 6.50
CA PRO A 33 9.68 -18.21 5.99
C PRO A 33 10.15 -18.11 4.53
N LEU A 34 11.16 -18.89 4.16
CA LEU A 34 11.77 -18.78 2.83
C LEU A 34 10.77 -19.12 1.69
N PRO A 35 10.03 -20.24 1.71
CA PRO A 35 9.00 -20.52 0.72
C PRO A 35 7.89 -19.46 0.68
N ALA A 36 7.47 -18.95 1.85
CA ALA A 36 6.44 -17.93 1.93
C ALA A 36 6.89 -16.59 1.32
N LEU A 37 8.13 -16.17 1.59
CA LEU A 37 8.73 -14.99 0.97
C LEU A 37 8.95 -15.17 -0.54
N ALA A 38 9.33 -16.37 -0.98
CA ALA A 38 9.47 -16.69 -2.39
C ALA A 38 8.13 -16.61 -3.12
N ALA A 39 7.06 -17.17 -2.54
CA ALA A 39 5.70 -17.09 -3.07
C ALA A 39 5.19 -15.64 -3.11
N TRP A 40 5.47 -14.85 -2.06
CA TRP A 40 5.17 -13.42 -2.04
C TRP A 40 5.89 -12.67 -3.17
N TRP A 41 7.18 -12.93 -3.38
CA TRP A 41 7.96 -12.30 -4.46
C TRP A 41 7.43 -12.70 -5.85
N GLU A 42 7.10 -13.98 -6.04
CA GLU A 42 6.51 -14.46 -7.29
C GLU A 42 5.19 -13.76 -7.58
N GLY A 43 4.29 -13.69 -6.60
CA GLY A 43 2.99 -13.02 -6.72
C GLY A 43 3.06 -11.50 -6.85
N ALA A 44 4.15 -10.87 -6.39
CA ALA A 44 4.33 -9.42 -6.46
C ALA A 44 5.08 -8.96 -7.72
N VAL A 45 6.00 -9.77 -8.24
CA VAL A 45 6.96 -9.32 -9.28
C VAL A 45 7.01 -10.27 -10.48
N SER A 46 7.19 -11.56 -10.25
CA SER A 46 7.64 -12.48 -11.30
C SER A 46 6.51 -13.13 -12.10
N ALA A 47 5.33 -13.30 -11.51
CA ALA A 47 4.21 -13.94 -12.19
C ALA A 47 3.60 -13.02 -13.27
N PRO A 48 2.98 -13.60 -14.33
CA PRO A 48 2.29 -12.81 -15.36
C PRO A 48 1.22 -11.91 -14.73
N GLY A 49 1.31 -10.60 -14.95
CA GLY A 49 0.37 -9.62 -14.39
C GLY A 49 0.64 -9.20 -12.93
N ALA A 50 1.62 -9.81 -12.25
CA ALA A 50 1.94 -9.51 -10.85
C ALA A 50 2.39 -8.05 -10.61
N LEU A 51 3.26 -7.54 -11.49
CA LEU A 51 3.76 -6.16 -11.39
C LEU A 51 2.64 -5.12 -11.56
N PRO A 52 1.81 -5.17 -12.63
CA PRO A 52 0.67 -4.28 -12.76
C PRO A 52 -0.27 -4.34 -11.56
N GLU A 53 -0.62 -5.53 -11.09
CA GLU A 53 -1.50 -5.71 -9.93
C GLU A 53 -0.87 -5.11 -8.65
N SER A 54 0.42 -5.33 -8.43
CA SER A 54 1.13 -4.75 -7.30
C SER A 54 1.16 -3.22 -7.37
N LEU A 55 1.35 -2.64 -8.56
CA LEU A 55 1.30 -1.19 -8.76
C LEU A 55 -0.11 -0.63 -8.54
N LEU A 56 -1.14 -1.33 -9.02
CA LEU A 56 -2.55 -0.96 -8.78
C LEU A 56 -2.85 -0.91 -7.29
N ASN A 57 -2.43 -1.92 -6.53
CA ASN A 57 -2.63 -1.98 -5.08
C ASN A 57 -1.74 -1.00 -4.30
N THR A 58 -0.53 -0.71 -4.79
CA THR A 58 0.42 0.22 -4.13
C THR A 58 0.02 1.69 -4.32
N THR A 59 -0.58 2.03 -5.46
CA THR A 59 -1.00 3.40 -5.80
C THR A 59 -1.82 4.09 -4.70
N PRO A 60 -2.94 3.50 -4.19
CA PRO A 60 -3.70 4.11 -3.10
C PRO A 60 -2.86 4.29 -1.82
N LEU A 61 -2.02 3.31 -1.48
CA LEU A 61 -1.16 3.40 -0.30
C LEU A 61 -0.16 4.56 -0.40
N LEU A 62 0.42 4.81 -1.57
CA LEU A 62 1.29 5.96 -1.81
C LEU A 62 0.55 7.28 -1.58
N PHE A 63 -0.69 7.40 -2.07
CA PHE A 63 -1.51 8.59 -1.84
C PHE A 63 -1.86 8.78 -0.37
N THR A 64 -2.16 7.71 0.37
CA THR A 64 -2.41 7.82 1.82
C THR A 64 -1.17 8.29 2.57
N GLY A 65 0.02 7.77 2.24
CA GLY A 65 1.29 8.22 2.82
C GLY A 65 1.60 9.68 2.50
N LEU A 66 1.33 10.12 1.27
CA LEU A 66 1.47 11.52 0.86
C LEU A 66 0.52 12.43 1.65
N ALA A 67 -0.75 12.03 1.82
CA ALA A 67 -1.73 12.80 2.58
C ALA A 67 -1.34 12.94 4.06
N VAL A 68 -0.82 11.87 4.67
CA VAL A 68 -0.26 11.94 6.04
C VAL A 68 0.92 12.92 6.10
N ALA A 69 1.84 12.85 5.13
CA ALA A 69 3.00 13.75 5.10
C ALA A 69 2.57 15.23 5.03
N VAL A 70 1.57 15.56 4.21
CA VAL A 70 0.99 16.91 4.12
C VAL A 70 0.37 17.34 5.45
N GLY A 71 -0.39 16.47 6.12
CA GLY A 71 -0.97 16.75 7.44
C GLY A 71 0.09 17.06 8.50
N LEU A 72 1.15 16.26 8.54
CA LEU A 72 2.27 16.46 9.47
C LEU A 72 3.00 17.79 9.22
N LEU A 73 3.14 18.21 7.96
CA LEU A 73 3.70 19.53 7.62
C LEU A 73 2.82 20.70 8.10
N ALA A 74 1.50 20.49 8.16
CA ALA A 74 0.55 21.45 8.71
C ALA A 74 0.43 21.39 10.25
N GLY A 75 1.24 20.56 10.93
CA GLY A 75 1.16 20.35 12.38
C GLY A 75 -0.09 19.59 12.81
N GLN A 76 -0.80 18.95 11.89
CA GLN A 76 -1.98 18.14 12.17
C GLN A 76 -1.58 16.67 12.19
N PHE A 77 -1.85 16.02 13.31
CA PHE A 77 -1.66 14.59 13.42
C PHE A 77 -2.90 13.87 12.87
N ASN A 78 -2.74 13.15 11.77
CA ASN A 78 -3.82 12.38 11.15
C ASN A 78 -3.57 10.88 11.35
N ILE A 79 -4.53 10.19 11.96
CA ILE A 79 -4.56 8.73 12.07
C ILE A 79 -5.74 8.24 11.23
N GLY A 80 -5.50 7.15 10.47
CA GLY A 80 -6.58 6.44 9.79
C GLY A 80 -6.89 6.94 8.37
N VAL A 81 -5.94 7.64 7.72
CA VAL A 81 -6.08 8.08 6.31
C VAL A 81 -6.41 6.92 5.38
N GLU A 82 -5.80 5.75 5.58
CA GLU A 82 -6.14 4.54 4.83
C GLU A 82 -7.60 4.11 5.05
N GLY A 83 -8.08 4.17 6.29
CA GLY A 83 -9.49 3.91 6.62
C GLY A 83 -10.43 4.92 5.97
N GLN A 84 -10.06 6.21 5.94
CA GLN A 84 -10.83 7.25 5.26
C GLN A 84 -10.91 7.00 3.75
N LEU A 85 -9.80 6.59 3.13
CA LEU A 85 -9.78 6.20 1.72
C LEU A 85 -10.73 5.01 1.48
N LEU A 86 -10.66 3.97 2.31
CA LEU A 86 -11.52 2.78 2.20
C LEU A 86 -13.01 3.13 2.37
N VAL A 87 -13.35 3.94 3.37
CA VAL A 87 -14.74 4.38 3.60
C VAL A 87 -15.23 5.24 2.42
N GLY A 88 -14.38 6.12 1.89
CA GLY A 88 -14.69 6.89 0.68
C GLY A 88 -14.95 5.99 -0.53
N ALA A 89 -14.08 5.03 -0.78
CA ALA A 89 -14.24 4.06 -1.87
C ALA A 89 -15.53 3.24 -1.73
N LEU A 90 -15.83 2.77 -0.51
CA LEU A 90 -17.08 2.05 -0.21
C LEU A 90 -18.31 2.92 -0.48
N ALA A 91 -18.30 4.17 0.00
CA ALA A 91 -19.40 5.11 -0.21
C ALA A 91 -19.59 5.41 -1.71
N SER A 92 -18.50 5.61 -2.46
CA SER A 92 -18.55 5.81 -3.92
C SER A 92 -19.13 4.60 -4.64
N ALA A 93 -18.70 3.38 -4.29
CA ALA A 93 -19.24 2.15 -4.87
C ALA A 93 -20.73 1.98 -4.54
N TRP A 94 -21.12 2.24 -3.29
CA TRP A 94 -22.51 2.18 -2.85
C TRP A 94 -23.40 3.15 -3.63
N VAL A 95 -22.99 4.41 -3.74
CA VAL A 95 -23.72 5.43 -4.51
C VAL A 95 -23.79 5.04 -5.98
N GLY A 96 -22.66 4.63 -6.58
CA GLY A 96 -22.60 4.22 -7.99
C GLY A 96 -23.48 3.00 -8.32
N PHE A 97 -23.71 2.13 -7.34
CA PHE A 97 -24.60 0.98 -7.49
C PHE A 97 -26.08 1.32 -7.23
N THR A 98 -26.36 2.15 -6.22
CA THR A 98 -27.73 2.41 -5.75
C THR A 98 -28.44 3.51 -6.53
N VAL A 99 -27.72 4.51 -7.04
CA VAL A 99 -28.30 5.63 -7.77
C VAL A 99 -28.45 5.26 -9.24
N SER A 100 -29.68 4.95 -9.66
CA SER A 100 -30.04 4.63 -11.04
C SER A 100 -30.70 5.82 -11.76
N GLY A 101 -30.71 5.78 -13.11
CA GLY A 101 -31.41 6.77 -13.94
C GLY A 101 -30.61 8.04 -14.23
N LEU A 102 -29.30 8.03 -13.95
CA LEU A 102 -28.38 9.09 -14.36
C LEU A 102 -28.09 9.00 -15.88
N PRO A 103 -27.84 10.14 -16.56
CA PRO A 103 -27.34 10.15 -17.93
C PRO A 103 -26.05 9.32 -18.06
N ALA A 104 -25.83 8.72 -19.23
CA ALA A 104 -24.58 8.01 -19.50
C ALA A 104 -23.37 8.95 -19.30
N PRO A 105 -22.24 8.44 -18.76
CA PRO A 105 -21.01 9.21 -18.73
C PRO A 105 -20.61 9.62 -20.15
N LEU A 106 -20.08 10.85 -20.28
CA LEU A 106 -19.63 11.44 -21.55
C LEU A 106 -18.53 10.61 -22.23
#